data_AF-A0A453GYF7-F1
#
_entry.id   AF-A0A453GYF7-F1
#
_cell.length_a   1.000
_cell.length_b   1.000
_cell.length_c   1.000
_cell.angle_alpha   90.00
_cell.angle_beta   90.00
_cell.angle_gamma   90.00
#
_symmetry.space_group_name_H-M   'P 1'
#
loop_
_entity.id
_entity.type
_entity.pdbx_description
1 polymer ?
#
loop_
_entity_poly.entity_id
_entity_poly.type
_entity_poly.pdbx_seq_one_letter_code
_entity_poly.pdbx_strand_id
1 'polypeptide(L)'
;KLIVSAPQLLPPNPLETKSAYSAAAREARHLLRGAEDKYEAMKHMDSTTGVITNEEESDFSKEESVFRKGMDLGRSLENQPVFVLWEELARFWANRLLYAAPSDNVKEHIDHLSRGGEFITHLWALLFHAGIVNADQFEQKQVTPSF
;
A
#
# COMPACT_ATOMS: atom_id res chain seq x y z
N LYS A 1 -4.49 13.26 6.11
CA LYS A 1 -3.09 13.06 5.65
C LYS A 1 -2.38 12.23 6.72
N LEU A 2 -2.49 10.91 6.68
CA LEU A 2 -2.07 10.10 7.82
C LEU A 2 -0.56 9.78 7.83
N ILE A 3 -0.04 9.38 6.66
CA ILE A 3 1.35 8.94 6.46
C ILE A 3 2.39 10.04 6.75
N VAL A 4 2.02 11.31 6.55
CA VAL A 4 2.93 12.46 6.73
C VAL A 4 2.75 13.13 8.10
N SER A 5 1.56 13.06 8.70
CA SER A 5 1.24 13.79 9.93
C SER A 5 1.35 12.95 11.20
N ALA A 6 1.19 11.62 11.11
CA ALA A 6 1.26 10.73 12.27
C ALA A 6 1.89 9.36 11.91
N PRO A 7 3.17 9.34 11.46
CA PRO A 7 3.85 8.09 11.08
C PRO A 7 3.94 7.06 12.21
N GLN A 8 3.84 7.49 13.47
CA GLN A 8 3.82 6.63 14.65
C GLN A 8 2.55 5.79 14.82
N LEU A 9 1.51 6.07 14.02
CA LEU A 9 0.26 5.30 14.00
C LEU A 9 0.28 4.18 12.96
N LEU A 10 1.33 4.07 12.15
CA LEU A 10 1.47 3.02 11.16
C LEU A 10 2.03 1.73 11.80
N PRO A 11 1.91 0.58 11.11
CA PRO A 11 2.45 -0.68 11.60
C PRO A 11 3.96 -0.58 11.92
N PRO A 12 4.45 -1.40 12.88
CA PRO A 12 5.76 -1.26 13.52
C PRO A 12 6.99 -1.42 12.63
N ASN A 13 6.83 -1.63 11.31
CA ASN A 13 7.95 -1.62 10.36
C ASN A 13 7.97 -0.37 9.46
N PRO A 14 8.22 0.83 10.03
CA PRO A 14 8.35 2.05 9.26
C PRO A 14 9.59 2.04 8.38
N LEU A 15 10.61 1.22 8.70
CA LEU A 15 11.83 1.09 7.89
C LEU A 15 11.56 0.33 6.60
N GLU A 16 10.85 -0.80 6.65
CA GLU A 16 10.44 -1.53 5.44
C GLU A 16 9.43 -0.73 4.62
N THR A 17 8.45 -0.10 5.27
CA THR A 17 7.44 0.71 4.58
C THR A 17 8.08 1.92 3.87
N LYS A 18 9.01 2.62 4.54
CA LYS A 18 9.75 3.75 3.96
C LYS A 18 10.69 3.30 2.85
N SER A 19 11.39 2.18 3.05
CA SER A 19 12.25 1.58 2.03
C SER A 19 11.45 1.22 0.77
N ALA A 20 10.36 0.47 0.92
CA ALA A 20 9.47 0.08 -0.17
C ALA A 20 8.89 1.29 -0.90
N TYR A 21 8.43 2.30 -0.17
CA TYR A 21 7.97 3.56 -0.77
C TYR A 21 9.09 4.25 -1.55
N SER A 22 10.28 4.38 -0.97
CA SER A 22 11.41 5.05 -1.63
C SER A 22 11.87 4.32 -2.89
N ALA A 23 11.86 2.98 -2.87
CA ALA A 23 12.19 2.13 -4.00
C ALA A 23 11.16 2.30 -5.13
N ALA A 24 9.87 2.21 -4.82
CA ALA A 24 8.80 2.42 -5.78
C ALA A 24 8.85 3.84 -6.38
N ALA A 25 9.08 4.86 -5.55
CA ALA A 25 9.17 6.24 -6.01
C ALA A 25 10.42 6.49 -6.87
N ARG A 26 11.55 5.83 -6.57
CA ARG A 26 12.78 5.90 -7.37
C ARG A 26 12.56 5.27 -8.73
N GLU A 27 11.95 4.09 -8.77
CA GLU A 27 11.62 3.39 -10.00
C GLU A 27 10.64 4.21 -10.86
N ALA A 28 9.55 4.72 -10.28
CA ALA A 28 8.60 5.58 -10.98
C ALA A 28 9.27 6.82 -11.60
N ARG A 29 10.17 7.48 -10.84
CA ARG A 29 10.91 8.65 -11.35
C ARG A 29 11.83 8.30 -12.50
N HIS A 30 12.44 7.12 -12.46
CA HIS A 30 13.34 6.66 -13.51
C HIS A 30 12.55 6.31 -14.78
N LEU A 31 11.50 5.49 -14.65
CA LEU A 31 10.69 5.00 -15.76
C LEU A 31 9.84 6.08 -16.43
N LEU A 32 9.35 7.05 -15.67
CA LEU A 32 8.51 8.14 -16.19
C LEU A 32 9.30 9.42 -16.46
N ARG A 33 10.63 9.35 -16.53
CA ARG A 33 11.48 10.50 -16.76
C ARG A 33 11.26 11.03 -18.18
N GLY A 34 10.86 12.30 -18.29
CA GLY A 34 10.65 12.96 -19.59
C GLY A 34 9.32 12.65 -20.25
N ALA A 35 8.45 11.84 -19.62
CA ALA A 35 7.08 11.67 -20.08
C ALA A 35 6.28 12.97 -19.88
N GLU A 36 5.68 13.48 -20.95
CA GLU A 36 4.77 14.62 -20.91
C GLU A 36 3.47 14.24 -20.19
N ASP A 37 2.90 13.10 -20.57
CA ASP A 37 1.79 12.45 -19.88
C ASP A 37 2.25 11.15 -19.21
N LYS A 38 2.29 11.17 -17.88
CA LYS A 38 2.71 10.03 -17.07
C LYS A 38 1.69 8.90 -17.08
N TYR A 39 0.41 9.23 -17.18
CA TYR A 39 -0.67 8.24 -17.18
C TYR A 39 -0.63 7.43 -18.48
N GLU A 40 -0.57 8.11 -19.62
CA GLU A 40 -0.43 7.45 -20.92
C GLU A 40 0.88 6.65 -21.01
N ALA A 41 1.98 7.21 -20.47
CA ALA A 41 3.25 6.49 -20.38
C ALA A 41 3.11 5.18 -19.59
N MET A 42 2.46 5.18 -18.42
CA MET A 42 2.22 3.96 -17.63
C MET A 42 1.27 2.98 -18.31
N LYS A 43 0.22 3.49 -18.98
CA LYS A 43 -0.80 2.69 -19.65
C LYS A 43 -0.21 1.79 -20.73
N HIS A 44 0.68 2.36 -21.55
CA HIS A 44 1.33 1.68 -22.67
C HIS A 44 2.65 0.98 -22.30
N MET A 45 3.07 1.03 -21.05
CA MET A 45 4.31 0.40 -20.60
C MET A 45 4.11 -1.10 -20.37
N ASP A 46 4.70 -1.93 -21.22
CA ASP A 46 4.69 -3.38 -21.01
C ASP A 46 5.42 -3.74 -19.70
N SER A 47 4.76 -4.53 -18.85
CA SER A 47 5.27 -4.93 -17.53
C SER A 47 6.58 -5.75 -17.61
N THR A 48 6.89 -6.26 -18.81
CA THR A 48 8.09 -7.05 -19.15
C THR A 48 9.27 -6.19 -19.63
N THR A 49 9.04 -4.96 -20.09
CA THR A 49 10.03 -4.20 -20.90
C THR A 49 10.95 -3.33 -20.04
N GLY A 50 11.26 -3.80 -18.83
CA GLY A 50 12.39 -3.31 -18.04
C GLY A 50 13.75 -3.89 -18.48
N VAL A 51 13.78 -4.63 -19.58
CA VAL A 51 15.01 -5.18 -20.16
C VAL A 51 15.25 -4.45 -21.48
N ILE A 52 16.46 -3.92 -21.64
CA ILE A 52 17.01 -3.23 -22.83
C ILE A 52 16.79 -1.70 -22.84
N THR A 53 17.45 -1.01 -21.91
CA THR A 53 18.36 0.07 -22.33
C THR A 53 19.69 -0.13 -21.61
N ASN A 54 20.77 -0.11 -22.39
CA ASN A 54 22.12 -0.48 -21.98
C ASN A 54 22.66 0.39 -20.83
N GLU A 55 23.55 -0.24 -20.05
CA GLU A 55 24.52 0.37 -19.13
C GLU A 55 23.95 1.07 -17.89
N GLU A 56 23.47 0.25 -16.95
CA GLU A 56 23.82 0.28 -15.53
C GLU A 56 23.01 -0.87 -14.90
N GLU A 57 23.66 -1.78 -14.16
CA GLU A 57 22.98 -2.84 -13.41
C GLU A 57 21.95 -2.22 -12.46
N SER A 58 20.71 -2.08 -12.92
CA SER A 58 19.65 -1.57 -12.09
C SER A 58 19.25 -2.70 -11.13
N ASP A 59 19.51 -2.49 -9.85
CA ASP A 59 19.20 -3.31 -8.67
C ASP A 59 17.70 -3.68 -8.50
N PHE A 60 16.86 -3.44 -9.53
CA PHE A 60 15.49 -3.90 -9.60
C PHE A 60 15.50 -5.34 -10.09
N SER A 61 15.63 -6.28 -9.15
CA SER A 61 15.49 -7.71 -9.40
C SER A 61 14.18 -8.02 -10.16
N LYS A 62 14.12 -9.21 -10.77
CA LYS A 62 12.91 -9.77 -11.41
C LYS A 62 11.71 -9.94 -10.46
N GLU A 63 11.84 -9.61 -9.18
CA GLU A 63 10.68 -9.50 -8.30
C GLU A 63 9.85 -8.28 -8.72
N GLU A 64 8.59 -8.57 -9.00
CA GLU A 64 7.58 -7.60 -9.40
C GLU A 64 7.49 -6.48 -8.36
N SER A 65 8.12 -5.35 -8.68
CA SER A 65 8.28 -4.21 -7.79
C SER A 65 6.93 -3.62 -7.38
N VAL A 66 6.87 -2.95 -6.23
CA VAL A 66 5.63 -2.32 -5.75
C VAL A 66 5.05 -1.33 -6.77
N PHE A 67 5.92 -0.64 -7.53
CA PHE A 67 5.50 0.27 -8.59
C PHE A 67 4.83 -0.48 -9.74
N ARG A 68 5.44 -1.55 -10.25
CA ARG A 68 4.87 -2.38 -11.33
C ARG A 68 3.55 -3.04 -10.92
N LYS A 69 3.48 -3.61 -9.71
CA LYS A 69 2.22 -4.11 -9.14
C LYS A 69 1.12 -3.05 -9.12
N GLY A 70 1.49 -1.81 -8.79
CA GLY A 70 0.57 -0.68 -8.80
C GLY A 70 0.08 -0.34 -10.21
N MET A 71 0.97 -0.35 -11.21
CA MET A 71 0.60 -0.15 -12.62
C MET A 71 -0.32 -1.26 -13.14
N ASP A 72 0.01 -2.52 -12.86
CA ASP A 72 -0.77 -3.67 -13.30
C ASP A 72 -2.17 -3.67 -12.66
N LEU A 73 -2.27 -3.33 -11.37
CA LEU A 73 -3.55 -3.11 -10.71
C LEU A 73 -4.34 -1.98 -11.37
N GLY A 74 -3.71 -0.83 -11.64
CA GLY A 74 -4.36 0.31 -12.30
C GLY A 74 -4.93 -0.05 -13.67
N ARG A 75 -4.16 -0.78 -14.49
CA ARG A 75 -4.59 -1.27 -15.80
C ARG A 75 -5.74 -2.28 -15.69
N SER A 76 -5.65 -3.20 -14.73
CA SER A 76 -6.72 -4.18 -14.49
C SER A 76 -8.04 -3.48 -14.15
N LEU A 77 -7.97 -2.46 -13.27
CA LEU A 77 -9.11 -1.66 -12.84
C LEU A 77 -9.72 -0.82 -13.98
N GLU A 78 -8.90 -0.22 -14.84
CA GLU A 78 -9.39 0.56 -15.99
C GLU A 78 -10.21 -0.27 -16.99
N ASN A 79 -9.89 -1.56 -17.11
CA ASN A 79 -10.61 -2.48 -17.99
C ASN A 79 -11.92 -3.00 -17.39
N GLN A 80 -12.29 -2.60 -16.17
CA GLN A 80 -13.53 -3.02 -15.51
C GLN A 80 -14.70 -2.08 -15.81
N PRO A 81 -15.95 -2.59 -15.81
CA PRO A 81 -17.13 -1.73 -15.75
C PRO A 81 -17.10 -0.82 -14.52
N VAL A 82 -17.63 0.40 -14.64
CA VAL A 82 -17.58 1.43 -13.57
C VAL A 82 -18.05 0.90 -12.20
N PHE A 83 -19.12 0.11 -12.17
CA PHE A 83 -19.61 -0.47 -10.92
C PHE A 83 -18.59 -1.44 -10.28
N VAL A 84 -18.01 -2.34 -11.09
CA VAL A 84 -17.00 -3.32 -10.65
C VAL A 84 -15.71 -2.62 -10.22
N LEU A 85 -15.29 -1.57 -10.94
CA LEU A 85 -14.16 -0.72 -10.57
C LEU A 85 -14.32 -0.16 -9.13
N TRP A 86 -15.47 0.42 -8.82
CA TRP A 86 -15.72 0.98 -7.50
C TRP A 86 -15.79 -0.08 -6.40
N GLU A 87 -16.35 -1.25 -6.71
CA GLU A 87 -16.38 -2.38 -5.78
C GLU A 87 -14.97 -2.89 -5.44
N GLU A 88 -14.13 -3.13 -6.46
CA GLU A 88 -12.75 -3.58 -6.26
C GLU A 88 -11.91 -2.52 -5.54
N LEU A 89 -12.10 -1.24 -5.88
CA LEU A 89 -11.41 -0.15 -5.20
C LEU A 89 -11.82 -0.06 -3.72
N ALA A 90 -13.12 -0.20 -3.42
CA ALA A 90 -13.61 -0.21 -2.05
C ALA A 90 -13.04 -1.40 -1.25
N ARG A 91 -13.03 -2.61 -1.85
CA ARG A 91 -12.44 -3.80 -1.24
C ARG A 91 -10.95 -3.65 -0.99
N PHE A 92 -10.22 -3.12 -1.98
CA PHE A 92 -8.79 -2.85 -1.86
C PHE A 92 -8.50 -1.90 -0.70
N TRP A 93 -9.17 -0.74 -0.65
CA TRP A 93 -8.97 0.22 0.42
C TRP A 93 -9.39 -0.31 1.79
N ALA A 94 -10.50 -1.04 1.88
CA ALA A 94 -10.91 -1.68 3.12
C ALA A 94 -9.81 -2.61 3.64
N ASN A 95 -9.26 -3.48 2.79
CA ASN A 95 -8.17 -4.39 3.16
C ASN A 95 -6.89 -3.64 3.56
N ARG A 96 -6.51 -2.57 2.83
CA ARG A 96 -5.32 -1.77 3.16
C ARG A 96 -5.46 -1.02 4.47
N LEU A 97 -6.63 -0.44 4.74
CA LEU A 97 -6.92 0.23 6.00
C LEU A 97 -6.91 -0.76 7.17
N LEU A 98 -7.48 -1.94 6.96
CA LEU A 98 -7.53 -3.02 7.94
C LEU A 98 -6.15 -3.57 8.28
N TYR A 99 -5.25 -3.63 7.30
CA TYR A 99 -3.85 -3.99 7.49
C TYR A 99 -3.04 -2.87 8.16
N ALA A 100 -3.31 -1.61 7.82
CA ALA A 100 -2.56 -0.46 8.32
C ALA A 100 -2.95 -0.04 9.74
N ALA A 101 -4.14 -0.38 10.21
CA ALA A 101 -4.66 0.07 11.49
C ALA A 101 -4.07 -0.66 12.72
N PRO A 102 -3.84 -1.99 12.73
CA PRO A 102 -3.17 -2.65 13.84
C PRO A 102 -1.79 -2.06 14.12
N SER A 103 -1.56 -1.76 15.39
CA SER A 103 -0.31 -1.18 15.86
C SER A 103 -0.09 -1.58 17.32
N ASP A 104 1.14 -1.97 17.62
CA ASP A 104 1.64 -2.25 18.97
C ASP A 104 1.89 -0.96 19.77
N ASN A 105 1.88 0.19 19.12
CA ASN A 105 2.04 1.50 19.74
C ASN A 105 0.73 2.01 20.36
N VAL A 106 0.25 1.26 21.35
CA VAL A 106 -1.01 1.51 22.08
C VAL A 106 -1.03 2.90 22.71
N LYS A 107 0.12 3.37 23.24
CA LYS A 107 0.22 4.65 23.96
C LYS A 107 -0.07 5.84 23.04
N GLU A 108 0.53 5.88 21.85
CA GLU A 108 0.31 6.96 20.88
C GLU A 108 -1.13 6.94 20.35
N HIS A 109 -1.70 5.76 20.12
CA HIS A 109 -3.09 5.63 19.67
C HIS A 109 -4.09 6.15 20.72
N ILE A 110 -3.88 5.84 22.01
CA ILE A 110 -4.73 6.34 23.11
C ILE A 110 -4.61 7.87 23.25
N ASP A 111 -3.39 8.42 23.19
CA ASP A 111 -3.19 9.87 23.25
C ASP A 111 -3.88 10.58 22.08
N HIS A 112 -3.77 10.04 20.85
CA HIS A 112 -4.48 10.58 19.69
C HIS A 112 -6.00 10.50 19.84
N LEU A 113 -6.52 9.38 20.31
CA LEU A 113 -7.96 9.17 20.51
C LEU A 113 -8.52 10.15 21.56
N SER A 114 -7.76 10.44 22.62
CA SER A 114 -8.15 11.40 23.66
C SER A 114 -8.35 12.83 23.14
N ARG A 115 -7.78 13.15 21.96
CA ARG A 115 -7.89 14.44 21.27
C ARG A 115 -8.91 14.42 20.13
N GLY A 116 -9.74 13.39 20.06
CA GLY A 116 -10.76 13.19 19.03
C GLY A 116 -10.39 12.16 17.97
N GLY A 117 -9.12 11.75 17.88
CA GLY A 117 -8.64 10.70 16.97
C GLY A 117 -8.81 11.02 15.47
N GLU A 118 -8.16 10.24 14.62
CA GLU A 118 -8.49 10.17 13.19
C GLU A 118 -9.22 8.86 12.89
N PHE A 119 -9.75 8.71 11.66
CA PHE A 119 -10.47 7.50 11.26
C PHE A 119 -9.68 6.21 11.55
N ILE A 120 -8.36 6.20 11.31
CA ILE A 120 -7.53 5.02 11.57
C ILE A 120 -7.39 4.70 13.06
N THR A 121 -7.41 5.71 13.93
CA THR A 121 -7.30 5.52 15.38
C THR A 121 -8.56 4.84 15.93
N HIS A 122 -9.71 5.16 15.37
CA HIS A 122 -10.97 4.48 15.68
C HIS A 122 -10.97 3.04 15.15
N LEU A 123 -10.47 2.84 13.92
CA LEU A 123 -10.31 1.49 13.36
C LEU A 123 -9.37 0.64 14.21
N TRP A 124 -8.22 1.19 14.62
CA TRP A 124 -7.31 0.54 15.56
C TRP A 124 -8.01 0.15 16.85
N ALA A 125 -8.79 1.05 17.48
CA ALA A 125 -9.47 0.77 18.75
C ALA A 125 -10.47 -0.40 18.63
N LEU A 126 -11.19 -0.47 17.50
CA LEU A 126 -12.10 -1.58 17.21
C LEU A 126 -11.34 -2.90 17.04
N LEU A 127 -10.22 -2.89 16.31
CA LEU A 127 -9.40 -4.08 16.07
C LEU A 127 -8.71 -4.56 17.35
N PHE A 128 -8.19 -3.63 18.16
CA PHE A 128 -7.61 -3.90 19.46
C PHE A 128 -8.65 -4.56 20.38
N HIS A 129 -9.90 -4.04 20.41
CA HIS A 129 -10.99 -4.65 21.17
C HIS A 129 -11.35 -6.05 20.65
N ALA A 130 -11.24 -6.30 19.34
CA ALA A 130 -11.43 -7.62 18.73
C ALA A 130 -10.24 -8.57 18.91
N GLY A 131 -9.20 -8.16 19.64
CA GLY A 131 -7.99 -8.96 19.89
C GLY A 131 -7.02 -9.04 18.71
N ILE A 132 -7.13 -8.14 17.73
CA ILE A 132 -6.25 -8.07 16.56
C ILE A 132 -5.26 -6.93 16.76
N VAL A 133 -4.07 -7.27 17.27
CA VAL A 133 -3.07 -6.29 17.71
C VAL A 133 -1.98 -6.06 16.67
N ASN A 134 -1.73 -7.04 15.79
CA ASN A 134 -0.72 -6.97 14.73
C ASN A 134 -1.29 -7.43 13.37
N ALA A 135 -0.73 -6.89 12.29
CA ALA A 135 -1.15 -7.20 10.91
C ALA A 135 -0.91 -8.69 10.53
N ASP A 136 0.10 -9.35 11.12
CA ASP A 136 0.38 -10.78 10.90
C ASP A 136 -0.78 -11.69 11.37
N GLN A 137 -1.53 -11.25 12.38
CA GLN A 137 -2.72 -11.97 12.86
C GLN A 137 -3.91 -11.82 11.91
N PHE A 138 -3.92 -10.76 11.10
CA PHE A 138 -4.92 -10.56 10.05
C PHE A 138 -4.75 -11.56 8.91
N GLU A 139 -3.51 -11.85 8.51
CA GLU A 139 -3.23 -12.85 7.47
C GLU A 139 -3.54 -14.28 7.97
N GLN A 140 -3.23 -14.60 9.23
CA GLN A 140 -3.52 -15.92 9.81
C GLN A 140 -5.03 -16.22 9.92
N LYS A 141 -5.87 -15.22 10.21
CA LYS A 141 -7.34 -15.37 10.27
C LYS A 141 -8.04 -15.41 8.91
N GLN A 142 -7.39 -14.97 7.82
CA GLN A 142 -7.91 -15.11 6.46
C GLN A 142 -7.57 -16.48 5.84
N VAL A 143 -6.48 -17.12 6.28
CA VAL A 143 -6.00 -18.41 5.74
C VAL A 143 -6.66 -19.62 6.40
N THR A 144 -7.25 -19.47 7.58
CA THR A 144 -8.01 -20.54 8.25
C THR A 144 -9.47 -20.11 8.41
N PRO A 145 -10.42 -20.72 7.67
CA PRO A 145 -11.82 -20.58 8.03
C PRO A 145 -12.02 -21.33 9.34
N SER A 146 -12.39 -20.60 10.40
CA SER A 146 -12.88 -21.22 11.62
C SER A 146 -14.24 -21.87 11.30
N PHE A 147 -14.26 -23.20 11.23
CA PHE A 147 -15.48 -24.00 11.36
C PHE A 147 -15.95 -24.02 12.81
#